data_AF-A0A4Y9JIU4-F1
#
_entry.id   AF-A0A4Y9JIU4-F1
#
_cell.length_a   1.000
_cell.length_b   1.000
_cell.length_c   1.000
_cell.angle_alpha   90.00
_cell.angle_beta   90.00
_cell.angle_gamma   90.00
#
_symmetry.space_group_name_H-M   'P 1'
#
loop_
_entity.id
_entity.type
_entity.pdbx_description
1 polymer ?
#
loop_
_entity_poly.entity_id
_entity_poly.type
_entity_poly.pdbx_seq_one_letter_code
_entity_poly.pdbx_strand_id
1 'polypeptide(L)'
;MMKKYTLLSVSLLAVLALTTACSKKTSKSDSTTTTSQLSTSTSASSISQPASSTDVAGSSSASPDEVVSDTASASDLADILQDRNTGVTLESGQTTIDYANTILGDKSWLVLEDNYSRTDSVPYNLLQGTDGSLYRVYQNGVIIDMDDAIVHQP
;
A
#
# COMPACT_ATOMS: atom_id res chain seq x y z
N MET A 1 39.47 -31.78 -24.42
CA MET A 1 39.30 -32.32 -23.05
C MET A 1 37.84 -32.16 -22.66
N MET A 2 37.13 -33.27 -22.49
CA MET A 2 35.68 -33.32 -22.17
C MET A 2 35.48 -33.59 -20.67
N LYS A 3 34.45 -32.98 -20.06
CA LYS A 3 33.72 -33.40 -18.85
C LYS A 3 32.43 -32.54 -18.79
N LYS A 4 31.30 -33.04 -19.31
CA LYS A 4 30.21 -33.80 -18.64
C LYS A 4 29.41 -32.95 -17.63
N TYR A 5 28.24 -32.49 -18.06
CA TYR A 5 27.18 -31.92 -17.21
C TYR A 5 26.29 -33.06 -16.69
N THR A 6 26.19 -33.16 -15.36
CA THR A 6 25.41 -34.17 -14.66
C THR A 6 23.98 -33.68 -14.46
N LEU A 7 23.04 -34.54 -14.86
CA LEU A 7 21.59 -34.49 -14.70
C LEU A 7 21.13 -34.65 -13.23
N LEU A 8 19.81 -34.47 -13.04
CA LEU A 8 18.94 -34.73 -11.88
C LEU A 8 18.68 -33.50 -10.99
N SER A 9 17.44 -33.08 -10.73
CA SER A 9 16.25 -33.90 -10.47
C SER A 9 14.96 -33.15 -10.85
N VAL A 10 14.06 -33.86 -11.52
CA VAL A 10 12.70 -33.42 -11.86
C VAL A 10 11.85 -33.49 -10.61
N SER A 11 11.23 -32.36 -10.28
CA SER A 11 10.46 -32.14 -9.08
C SER A 11 9.20 -33.01 -9.01
N LEU A 12 8.89 -33.35 -7.77
CA LEU A 12 7.90 -34.27 -7.25
C LEU A 12 6.46 -33.93 -7.70
N LEU A 13 5.87 -34.76 -8.56
CA LEU A 13 4.44 -34.75 -8.86
C LEU A 13 3.78 -35.93 -8.14
N ALA A 14 3.27 -35.68 -6.93
CA ALA A 14 2.41 -36.62 -6.21
C ALA A 14 1.08 -35.93 -5.90
N VAL A 15 0.13 -36.15 -6.80
CA VAL A 15 -1.29 -35.92 -6.63
C VAL A 15 -1.80 -36.83 -5.52
N LEU A 16 -2.38 -36.25 -4.46
CA LEU A 16 -3.32 -36.97 -3.60
C LEU A 16 -4.56 -36.11 -3.39
N ALA A 17 -5.57 -36.36 -4.22
CA ALA A 17 -6.94 -35.97 -3.98
C ALA A 17 -7.52 -36.89 -2.90
N LEU A 18 -8.03 -36.33 -1.79
CA LEU A 18 -8.97 -37.02 -0.92
C LEU A 18 -10.25 -36.17 -0.77
N THR A 19 -11.31 -36.73 -1.32
CA THR A 19 -12.72 -36.35 -1.21
C THR A 19 -13.33 -36.75 0.14
N THR A 20 -14.56 -36.26 0.39
CA THR A 20 -15.60 -36.72 1.36
C THR A 20 -15.53 -36.13 2.79
N ALA A 21 -16.60 -35.81 3.53
CA ALA A 21 -18.04 -35.60 3.31
C ALA A 21 -18.68 -35.16 4.66
N CYS A 22 -19.78 -34.37 4.62
CA CYS A 22 -20.87 -34.21 5.61
C CYS A 22 -20.54 -33.87 7.10
N SER A 23 -21.17 -32.85 7.71
CA SER A 23 -22.53 -33.00 8.23
C SER A 23 -23.25 -31.69 8.61
N LYS A 24 -24.56 -31.73 8.39
CA LYS A 24 -25.63 -30.77 8.66
C LYS A 24 -25.97 -30.71 10.15
N LYS A 25 -26.13 -29.52 10.75
CA LYS A 25 -27.08 -29.33 11.88
C LYS A 25 -27.60 -27.90 11.96
N THR A 26 -28.89 -27.79 11.73
CA THR A 26 -29.79 -26.68 12.03
C THR A 26 -29.85 -26.41 13.54
N SER A 27 -29.69 -25.14 13.92
CA SER A 27 -30.27 -24.60 15.15
C SER A 27 -30.96 -23.28 14.81
N LYS A 28 -32.28 -23.34 14.85
CA LYS A 28 -33.20 -22.20 14.85
C LYS A 28 -33.22 -21.65 16.28
N SER A 29 -33.01 -20.35 16.45
CA SER A 29 -33.49 -19.63 17.62
C SER A 29 -33.95 -18.25 17.19
N ASP A 30 -35.26 -18.11 17.16
CA ASP A 30 -35.96 -16.84 17.18
C ASP A 30 -35.73 -16.16 18.54
N SER A 31 -35.38 -14.87 18.54
CA SER A 31 -35.90 -13.94 19.55
C SER A 31 -35.90 -12.52 18.99
N THR A 32 -37.09 -11.95 19.10
CA THR A 32 -37.59 -10.72 18.50
C THR A 32 -37.42 -9.55 19.46
N THR A 33 -37.50 -8.33 18.89
CA THR A 33 -37.82 -7.02 19.54
C THR A 33 -36.69 -6.37 20.36
N THR A 34 -36.35 -5.08 20.23
CA THR A 34 -37.19 -3.89 19.96
C THR A 34 -36.32 -2.71 19.51
N THR A 35 -36.84 -1.93 18.55
CA THR A 35 -36.78 -0.46 18.40
C THR A 35 -35.60 0.35 18.97
N SER A 36 -34.95 1.12 18.09
CA SER A 36 -34.91 2.59 18.18
C SER A 36 -34.50 3.20 16.85
N GLN A 37 -35.43 3.94 16.26
CA GLN A 37 -35.21 4.86 15.15
C GLN A 37 -34.46 6.09 15.69
N LEU A 38 -33.43 6.56 14.98
CA LEU A 38 -33.13 7.99 14.97
C LEU A 38 -32.53 8.38 13.62
N SER A 39 -33.38 9.03 12.82
CA SER A 39 -32.99 9.80 11.66
C SER A 39 -32.24 11.05 12.12
N THR A 40 -31.09 11.35 11.50
CA THR A 40 -30.59 12.73 11.45
C THR A 40 -30.08 13.01 10.05
N SER A 41 -30.91 13.73 9.29
CA SER A 41 -30.59 14.45 8.07
C SER A 41 -29.83 15.74 8.45
N THR A 42 -28.86 16.17 7.64
CA THR A 42 -28.35 17.56 7.39
C THR A 42 -26.85 17.49 7.06
N SER A 43 -26.26 18.13 6.04
CA SER A 43 -26.73 19.06 5.01
C SER A 43 -25.72 19.05 3.86
N ALA A 44 -26.23 19.14 2.64
CA ALA A 44 -25.45 19.62 1.51
C ALA A 44 -25.20 21.13 1.68
N SER A 45 -23.99 21.57 1.41
CA SER A 45 -23.67 22.97 1.14
C SER A 45 -22.66 23.05 0.00
N SER A 46 -23.21 23.29 -1.17
CA SER A 46 -22.58 23.94 -2.32
C SER A 46 -22.16 25.37 -1.98
N ILE A 47 -21.15 25.89 -2.70
CA ILE A 47 -20.68 27.31 -2.89
C ILE A 47 -19.14 27.27 -2.92
N SER A 48 -18.36 27.85 -3.83
CA SER A 48 -18.53 28.49 -5.14
C SER A 48 -17.09 28.67 -5.69
N GLN A 49 -16.93 28.61 -7.01
CA GLN A 49 -15.74 29.13 -7.70
C GLN A 49 -15.52 30.62 -7.36
N PRO A 50 -14.28 31.11 -7.45
CA PRO A 50 -13.99 31.93 -8.64
C PRO A 50 -12.64 31.61 -9.29
N ALA A 51 -12.63 31.76 -10.61
CA ALA A 51 -11.44 31.85 -11.44
C ALA A 51 -10.68 33.15 -11.12
N SER A 52 -9.35 33.09 -11.14
CA SER A 52 -8.53 34.25 -11.44
C SER A 52 -7.27 33.81 -12.17
N SER A 53 -7.18 34.26 -13.42
CA SER A 53 -6.05 34.18 -14.32
C SER A 53 -5.02 35.25 -13.95
N THR A 54 -3.74 34.89 -13.98
CA THR A 54 -2.67 35.85 -14.27
C THR A 54 -1.49 35.10 -14.89
N ASP A 55 -1.28 35.37 -16.17
CA ASP A 55 -0.06 35.05 -16.90
C ASP A 55 1.14 35.75 -16.25
N VAL A 56 2.21 35.00 -15.97
CA VAL A 56 3.57 35.55 -15.89
C VAL A 56 4.51 34.65 -16.68
N ALA A 57 4.93 35.17 -17.82
CA ALA A 57 6.06 34.69 -18.58
C ALA A 57 7.34 34.84 -17.74
N GLY A 58 8.05 33.74 -17.55
CA GLY A 58 9.35 33.69 -16.89
C GLY A 58 10.21 32.65 -17.57
N SER A 59 10.77 33.03 -18.72
CA SER A 59 11.81 32.26 -19.40
C SER A 59 13.11 32.40 -18.61
N SER A 60 13.63 31.28 -18.12
CA SER A 60 15.04 31.17 -17.75
C SER A 60 15.53 29.74 -17.99
N SER A 61 16.22 29.63 -19.13
CA SER A 61 17.21 28.62 -19.45
C SER A 61 18.16 28.35 -18.27
N ALA A 62 18.22 27.10 -17.81
CA ALA A 62 19.42 26.52 -17.22
C ALA A 62 19.38 24.99 -17.34
N SER A 63 20.55 24.45 -17.61
CA SER A 63 21.01 23.08 -17.89
C SER A 63 20.31 21.88 -17.22
N PRO A 64 20.42 20.69 -17.84
CA PRO A 64 20.08 19.43 -17.17
C PRO A 64 21.24 19.05 -16.25
N ASP A 65 21.13 19.41 -14.98
CA ASP A 65 22.07 18.96 -13.94
C ASP A 65 21.34 17.98 -13.00
N GLU A 66 21.87 16.76 -13.02
CA GLU A 66 21.92 15.79 -11.92
C GLU A 66 20.57 15.40 -11.30
N VAL A 67 20.06 14.24 -11.71
CA VAL A 67 19.11 13.47 -10.91
C VAL A 67 19.85 13.03 -9.66
N VAL A 68 19.87 13.89 -8.63
CA VAL A 68 20.30 13.50 -7.29
C VAL A 68 19.28 12.52 -6.75
N SER A 69 19.57 11.24 -6.93
CA SER A 69 19.03 10.20 -6.05
C SER A 69 19.61 10.48 -4.66
N ASP A 70 18.96 11.37 -3.91
CA ASP A 70 19.16 11.53 -2.47
C ASP A 70 18.64 10.25 -1.81
N THR A 71 19.43 9.17 -1.89
CA THR A 71 19.28 8.03 -1.01
C THR A 71 19.45 8.56 0.41
N ALA A 72 18.34 8.63 1.13
CA ALA A 72 18.34 9.09 2.51
C ALA A 72 19.34 8.27 3.32
N SER A 73 20.10 8.93 4.21
CA SER A 73 20.97 8.19 5.11
C SER A 73 20.10 7.33 6.04
N ALA A 74 20.61 6.17 6.47
CA ALA A 74 19.85 5.24 7.31
C ALA A 74 19.33 5.89 8.61
N SER A 75 20.03 6.88 9.16
CA SER A 75 19.58 7.67 10.32
C SER A 75 18.35 8.51 9.98
N ASP A 76 18.36 9.19 8.84
CA ASP A 76 17.27 10.07 8.42
C ASP A 76 16.02 9.24 8.12
N LEU A 77 16.20 8.08 7.48
CA LEU A 77 15.13 7.12 7.26
C LEU A 77 14.51 6.65 8.58
N ALA A 78 15.34 6.31 9.57
CA ALA A 78 14.86 5.85 10.86
C ALA A 78 14.04 6.93 11.59
N ASP A 79 14.45 8.19 11.51
CA ASP A 79 13.73 9.31 12.11
C ASP A 79 12.39 9.54 11.39
N ILE A 80 12.39 9.53 10.05
CA ILE A 80 11.18 9.73 9.22
C ILE A 80 10.17 8.60 9.44
N LEU A 81 10.61 7.35 9.53
CA LEU A 81 9.73 6.21 9.76
C LEU A 81 9.16 6.17 11.18
N GLN A 82 9.88 6.71 12.17
CA GLN A 82 9.42 6.75 13.56
C GLN A 82 8.50 7.93 13.85
N ASP A 83 8.43 8.93 12.97
CA ASP A 83 7.50 10.04 13.14
C ASP A 83 6.04 9.55 13.05
N ARG A 84 5.32 9.71 14.16
CA ARG A 84 3.90 9.34 14.30
C ARG A 84 2.97 10.53 14.14
N ASN A 85 3.50 11.72 13.96
CA ASN A 85 2.73 12.97 13.88
C ASN A 85 2.64 13.50 12.44
N THR A 86 2.52 12.59 11.46
CA THR A 86 2.36 12.90 10.04
C THR A 86 0.92 13.27 9.66
N GLY A 87 -0.04 13.09 10.57
CA GLY A 87 -1.47 13.24 10.27
C GLY A 87 -2.06 12.11 9.42
N VAL A 88 -1.25 11.11 9.06
CA VAL A 88 -1.65 9.91 8.34
C VAL A 88 -1.44 8.69 9.24
N THR A 89 -2.43 7.81 9.30
CA THR A 89 -2.30 6.51 9.97
C THR A 89 -3.07 5.50 9.15
N LEU A 90 -2.32 4.66 8.43
CA LEU A 90 -2.87 3.62 7.58
C LEU A 90 -3.07 2.33 8.36
N GLU A 91 -4.03 1.54 7.89
CA GLU A 91 -4.16 0.13 8.22
C GLU A 91 -3.65 -0.73 7.06
N SER A 92 -3.41 -2.01 7.34
CA SER A 92 -3.01 -2.96 6.31
C SER A 92 -4.09 -3.17 5.25
N GLY A 93 -3.68 -3.52 4.04
CA GLY A 93 -4.56 -3.95 2.96
C GLY A 93 -5.15 -2.77 2.19
N GLN A 94 -6.48 -2.70 2.12
CA GLN A 94 -7.18 -1.82 1.18
C GLN A 94 -6.93 -0.32 1.46
N THR A 95 -6.85 0.10 2.73
CA THR A 95 -6.61 1.52 3.03
C THR A 95 -5.21 1.96 2.61
N THR A 96 -4.22 1.07 2.72
CA THR A 96 -2.88 1.29 2.16
C THR A 96 -2.89 1.32 0.62
N ILE A 97 -3.67 0.47 -0.05
CA ILE A 97 -3.82 0.49 -1.53
C ILE A 97 -4.46 1.80 -1.99
N ASP A 98 -5.53 2.25 -1.33
CA ASP A 98 -6.24 3.49 -1.68
C ASP A 98 -5.33 4.71 -1.50
N TYR A 99 -4.52 4.70 -0.45
CA TYR A 99 -3.49 5.71 -0.23
C TYR A 99 -2.44 5.69 -1.35
N ALA A 100 -1.89 4.51 -1.69
CA ALA A 100 -0.93 4.36 -2.78
C ALA A 100 -1.51 4.81 -4.12
N ASN A 101 -2.78 4.52 -4.42
CA ASN A 101 -3.47 5.01 -5.62
C ASN A 101 -3.54 6.53 -5.67
N THR A 102 -3.73 7.19 -4.53
CA THR A 102 -3.81 8.66 -4.44
C THR A 102 -2.46 9.32 -4.73
N ILE A 103 -1.35 8.70 -4.29
CA ILE A 103 0.00 9.29 -4.38
C ILE A 103 0.75 8.82 -5.64
N LEU A 104 0.74 7.52 -5.92
CA LEU A 104 1.53 6.87 -6.98
C LEU A 104 0.72 6.58 -8.25
N GLY A 105 -0.59 6.84 -8.21
CA GLY A 105 -1.54 6.49 -9.28
C GLY A 105 -2.04 5.04 -9.19
N ASP A 106 -3.08 4.76 -9.98
CA ASP A 106 -3.64 3.41 -10.09
C ASP A 106 -2.72 2.50 -10.89
N LYS A 107 -2.20 1.48 -10.21
CA LYS A 107 -1.34 0.43 -10.79
C LYS A 107 -1.85 -0.98 -10.52
N SER A 108 -3.12 -1.13 -10.12
CA SER A 108 -3.69 -2.42 -9.71
C SER A 108 -2.83 -3.12 -8.66
N TRP A 109 -2.57 -2.43 -7.55
CA TRP A 109 -1.64 -2.85 -6.50
C TRP A 109 -1.99 -4.21 -5.90
N LEU A 110 -0.98 -5.06 -5.75
CA LEU A 110 -1.01 -6.31 -5.00
C LEU A 110 -0.18 -6.16 -3.73
N VAL A 111 -0.74 -6.54 -2.58
CA VAL A 111 0.04 -6.65 -1.33
C VAL A 111 0.82 -7.96 -1.35
N LEU A 112 2.16 -7.86 -1.38
CA LEU A 112 3.06 -9.00 -1.29
C LEU A 112 3.44 -9.35 0.15
N GLU A 113 3.57 -8.34 1.01
CA GLU A 113 3.98 -8.49 2.41
C GLU A 113 3.23 -7.50 3.29
N ASP A 114 2.90 -7.95 4.51
CA ASP A 114 2.28 -7.17 5.57
C ASP A 114 3.00 -7.51 6.88
N ASN A 115 3.51 -6.49 7.58
CA ASN A 115 4.17 -6.65 8.87
C ASN A 115 3.42 -5.96 10.04
N TYR A 116 2.13 -5.60 9.90
CA TYR A 116 1.35 -4.87 10.91
C TYR A 116 1.14 -5.62 12.24
N SER A 117 1.46 -6.92 12.28
CA SER A 117 1.49 -7.73 13.50
C SER A 117 2.83 -7.69 14.25
N ARG A 118 3.87 -7.07 13.68
CA ARG A 118 5.22 -6.97 14.25
C ARG A 118 5.36 -5.72 15.11
N THR A 119 6.12 -5.82 16.19
CA THR A 119 6.32 -4.71 17.16
C THR A 119 7.75 -4.17 17.18
N ASP A 120 8.68 -4.87 16.53
CA ASP A 120 10.11 -4.55 16.44
C ASP A 120 10.44 -3.63 15.26
N SER A 121 9.45 -3.21 14.48
CA SER A 121 9.62 -2.36 13.30
C SER A 121 8.39 -1.51 13.06
N VAL A 122 8.56 -0.43 12.29
CA VAL A 122 7.44 0.39 11.82
C VAL A 122 6.59 -0.44 10.86
N PRO A 123 5.27 -0.53 11.05
CA PRO A 123 4.40 -1.26 10.15
C PRO A 123 4.39 -0.70 8.72
N TYR A 124 4.29 -1.58 7.73
CA TYR A 124 4.19 -1.30 6.30
C TYR A 124 3.47 -2.42 5.54
N ASN A 125 3.06 -2.12 4.31
CA ASN A 125 2.79 -3.12 3.28
C ASN A 125 3.78 -2.98 2.12
N LEU A 126 4.23 -4.12 1.59
CA LEU A 126 4.98 -4.17 0.33
C LEU A 126 3.98 -4.31 -0.81
N LEU A 127 3.88 -3.28 -1.65
CA LEU A 127 2.98 -3.24 -2.79
C LEU A 127 3.72 -3.50 -4.09
N GLN A 128 3.10 -4.29 -4.97
CA GLN A 128 3.54 -4.52 -6.34
C GLN A 128 2.50 -4.03 -7.34
N GLY A 129 2.91 -3.16 -8.26
CA GLY A 129 2.09 -2.75 -9.40
C GLY A 129 2.18 -3.75 -10.54
N THR A 130 1.18 -3.77 -11.43
CA THR A 130 1.22 -4.62 -12.64
C THR A 130 2.32 -4.23 -13.63
N ASP A 131 2.87 -3.02 -13.49
CA ASP A 131 4.03 -2.52 -14.24
C ASP A 131 5.38 -3.03 -13.68
N GLY A 132 5.36 -3.81 -12.59
CA GLY A 132 6.55 -4.32 -11.91
C GLY A 132 7.13 -3.39 -10.85
N SER A 133 6.53 -2.22 -10.61
CA SER A 133 6.96 -1.32 -9.54
C SER A 133 6.78 -1.95 -8.17
N LEU A 134 7.68 -1.64 -7.23
CA LEU A 134 7.66 -2.19 -5.88
C LEU A 134 7.91 -1.08 -4.85
N TYR A 135 7.00 -0.94 -3.88
CA TYR A 135 7.09 0.11 -2.85
C TYR A 135 6.73 -0.43 -1.47
N ARG A 136 7.42 0.06 -0.44
CA ARG A 136 7.00 -0.05 0.95
C ARG A 136 6.17 1.17 1.31
N VAL A 137 4.93 0.95 1.71
CA VAL A 137 4.03 1.99 2.21
C VAL A 137 3.87 1.79 3.71
N TYR A 138 4.43 2.71 4.49
CA TYR A 138 4.46 2.64 5.95
C TYR A 138 3.16 3.17 6.55
N GLN A 139 2.83 2.70 7.76
CA GLN A 139 1.63 3.11 8.50
C GLN A 139 1.53 4.62 8.69
N ASN A 140 2.66 5.33 8.82
CA ASN A 140 2.68 6.78 8.97
C ASN A 140 2.53 7.54 7.62
N GLY A 141 2.28 6.84 6.50
CA GLY A 141 2.07 7.42 5.18
C GLY A 141 3.33 7.63 4.35
N VAL A 142 4.51 7.32 4.89
CA VAL A 142 5.77 7.39 4.15
C VAL A 142 5.81 6.29 3.08
N ILE A 143 6.26 6.62 1.89
CA ILE A 143 6.43 5.68 0.77
C ILE A 143 7.91 5.67 0.36
N ILE A 144 8.47 4.47 0.32
CA ILE A 144 9.86 4.21 -0.07
C ILE A 144 9.87 3.18 -1.19
N ASP A 145 10.74 3.35 -2.16
CA ASP A 145 11.01 2.32 -3.17
C ASP A 145 11.92 1.20 -2.62
N MET A 146 12.44 0.37 -3.53
CA MET A 146 13.33 -0.73 -3.17
C MET A 146 14.79 -0.33 -3.01
N ASP A 147 15.16 0.86 -3.49
CA ASP A 147 16.50 1.43 -3.36
C ASP A 147 16.61 2.32 -2.09
N ASP A 148 15.64 2.19 -1.18
CA ASP A 148 15.47 2.99 0.04
C ASP A 148 15.33 4.50 -0.23
N ALA A 149 14.94 4.90 -1.45
CA ALA A 149 14.66 6.29 -1.76
C ALA A 149 13.24 6.67 -1.32
N ILE A 150 13.13 7.83 -0.67
CA ILE A 150 11.86 8.37 -0.21
C ILE A 150 11.12 8.94 -1.42
N VAL A 151 10.00 8.32 -1.75
CA VAL A 151 9.14 8.73 -2.87
C VAL A 151 8.12 9.75 -2.39
N HIS A 152 7.65 9.60 -1.14
CA HIS A 152 6.67 10.50 -0.54
C HIS A 152 6.76 10.49 0.99
N GLN A 153 6.58 11.67 1.58
CA GLN A 153 6.39 11.90 3.00
C GLN A 153 5.19 12.86 3.17
N PRO A 154 4.21 12.55 4.04
CA PRO A 154 3.04 13.40 4.28
C PRO A 154 3.36 14.74 4.97
#